data_AF-A0A6I3U8U4-F1
#
_entry.id   AF-A0A6I3U8U4-F1
#
_cell.length_a   1.000
_cell.length_b   1.000
_cell.length_c   1.000
_cell.angle_alpha   90.00
_cell.angle_beta   90.00
_cell.angle_gamma   90.00
#
_symmetry.space_group_name_H-M   'P 1'
#
loop_
_entity.id
_entity.type
_entity.pdbx_description
1 polymer ?
#
loop_
_entity_poly.entity_id
_entity_poly.type
_entity_poly.pdbx_seq_one_letter_code
_entity_poly.pdbx_strand_id
1 'polypeptide(L)'
;DLSHKEQLDFLFAAGAFGLVIANNASISGAEGGCQAEVGSASAMSAAALTLAAGGTPYQASQAIAFVIKNMLGLICDPVAGLVEVPCVKRNAMGASFAFIAADMALA
;
A
#
# COMPACT_ATOMS: atom_id res chain seq x y z
N ASP A 1 -16.44 -13.73 2.97
CA ASP A 1 -16.49 -12.86 1.78
C ASP A 1 -17.06 -11.51 2.14
N LEU A 2 -16.48 -10.43 1.60
CA LEU A 2 -16.97 -9.08 1.77
C LEU A 2 -18.26 -8.88 0.94
N SER A 3 -19.26 -8.26 1.54
CA SER A 3 -20.45 -7.77 0.83
C SER A 3 -20.06 -6.71 -0.22
N HIS A 4 -20.95 -6.45 -1.18
CA HIS A 4 -20.69 -5.44 -2.20
C HIS A 4 -20.41 -4.05 -1.60
N LYS A 5 -21.11 -3.69 -0.53
CA LYS A 5 -20.86 -2.43 0.20
C LYS A 5 -19.46 -2.41 0.80
N GLU A 6 -19.04 -3.48 1.47
CA GLU A 6 -17.70 -3.56 2.07
C GLU A 6 -16.59 -3.55 1.02
N GLN A 7 -16.82 -4.10 -0.18
CA GLN A 7 -15.89 -3.98 -1.31
C GLN A 7 -15.75 -2.52 -1.78
N LEU A 8 -16.85 -1.78 -1.85
CA LEU A 8 -16.80 -0.34 -2.18
C LEU A 8 -16.10 0.46 -1.08
N ASP A 9 -16.43 0.19 0.19
CA ASP A 9 -15.79 0.84 1.34
C ASP A 9 -14.27 0.55 1.38
N PHE A 10 -13.85 -0.66 1.00
CA PHE A 10 -12.44 -1.03 0.84
C PHE A 10 -11.75 -0.14 -0.21
N LEU A 11 -12.34 0.00 -1.39
CA LEU A 11 -11.80 0.84 -2.46
C LEU A 11 -11.77 2.32 -2.06
N PHE A 12 -12.81 2.82 -1.38
CA PHE A 12 -12.84 4.20 -0.89
C PHE A 12 -11.79 4.45 0.19
N ALA A 13 -11.61 3.51 1.12
CA ALA A 13 -10.56 3.60 2.14
C ALA A 13 -9.17 3.65 1.50
N ALA A 14 -8.86 2.71 0.60
CA ALA A 14 -7.59 2.69 -0.14
C ALA A 14 -7.38 4.02 -0.88
N GLY A 15 -8.38 4.51 -1.59
CA GLY A 15 -8.34 5.77 -2.33
C GLY A 15 -8.16 7.00 -1.43
N ALA A 16 -8.82 7.05 -0.27
CA ALA A 16 -8.70 8.15 0.69
C ALA A 16 -7.27 8.28 1.23
N PHE A 17 -6.64 7.16 1.60
CA PHE A 17 -5.23 7.17 2.01
C PHE A 17 -4.30 7.44 0.83
N GLY A 18 -4.60 6.93 -0.36
CA GLY A 18 -3.86 7.25 -1.58
C GLY A 18 -3.86 8.75 -1.88
N LEU A 19 -4.99 9.43 -1.67
CA LEU A 19 -5.11 10.89 -1.83
C LEU A 19 -4.21 11.64 -0.84
N VAL A 20 -4.10 11.16 0.41
CA VAL A 20 -3.19 11.73 1.41
C VAL A 20 -1.73 11.57 0.95
N ILE A 21 -1.35 10.38 0.48
CA ILE A 21 0.02 10.12 -0.01
C ILE A 21 0.33 10.99 -1.23
N ALA A 22 -0.59 11.06 -2.20
CA ALA A 22 -0.41 11.85 -3.41
C ALA A 22 -0.27 13.35 -3.15
N ASN A 23 -1.00 13.90 -2.17
CA ASN A 23 -0.95 15.33 -1.85
C ASN A 23 0.22 15.74 -0.95
N ASN A 24 0.78 14.81 -0.17
CA ASN A 24 1.87 15.11 0.78
C ASN A 24 3.24 14.56 0.36
N ALA A 25 3.27 13.70 -0.65
CA ALA A 25 4.48 13.06 -1.15
C ALA A 25 4.36 12.87 -2.68
N SER A 26 4.60 11.66 -3.18
CA SER A 26 4.40 11.30 -4.59
C SER A 26 3.87 9.88 -4.68
N ILE A 27 3.10 9.60 -5.72
CA ILE A 27 2.69 8.24 -6.12
C ILE A 27 3.37 7.81 -7.43
N SER A 28 4.25 8.65 -7.97
CA SER A 28 4.93 8.42 -9.24
C SER A 28 6.25 7.69 -9.00
N GLY A 29 6.42 6.52 -9.62
CA GLY A 29 7.67 5.79 -9.53
C GLY A 29 8.83 6.49 -10.22
N ALA A 30 8.53 7.33 -11.21
CA ALA A 30 9.51 8.14 -11.92
C ALA A 30 10.06 9.28 -11.05
N GLU A 31 9.27 9.82 -10.11
CA GLU A 31 9.68 10.92 -9.24
C GLU A 31 10.16 10.45 -7.87
N GLY A 32 9.41 9.51 -7.26
CA GLY A 32 9.63 9.07 -5.89
C GLY A 32 10.23 7.67 -5.77
N GLY A 33 10.61 7.02 -6.88
CA GLY A 33 11.06 5.63 -6.90
C GLY A 33 9.93 4.63 -6.66
N CYS A 34 10.26 3.34 -6.66
CA CYS A 34 9.26 2.27 -6.53
C CYS A 34 8.56 2.27 -5.15
N GLN A 35 9.13 2.92 -4.14
CA GLN A 35 8.45 3.21 -2.87
C GLN A 35 7.19 4.07 -3.07
N ALA A 36 7.18 4.96 -4.06
CA ALA A 36 6.05 5.84 -4.36
C ALA A 36 4.97 5.14 -5.17
N GLU A 37 5.31 4.14 -6.01
CA GLU A 37 4.32 3.33 -6.73
C GLU A 37 3.88 2.12 -5.90
N VAL A 38 4.73 1.08 -5.83
CA VAL A 38 4.39 -0.20 -5.20
C VAL A 38 4.29 -0.03 -3.68
N GLY A 39 5.15 0.81 -3.08
CA GLY A 39 5.08 1.10 -1.65
C GLY A 39 3.76 1.78 -1.26
N SER A 40 3.36 2.84 -1.98
CA SER A 40 2.07 3.50 -1.77
C SER A 40 0.89 2.56 -2.00
N ALA A 41 0.89 1.77 -3.09
CA ALA A 41 -0.18 0.81 -3.36
C ALA A 41 -0.31 -0.26 -2.26
N SER A 42 0.82 -0.75 -1.76
CA SER A 42 0.86 -1.72 -0.65
C SER A 42 0.35 -1.09 0.65
N ALA A 43 0.72 0.17 0.94
CA ALA A 43 0.28 0.89 2.12
C ALA A 43 -1.23 1.20 2.08
N MET A 44 -1.74 1.64 0.93
CA MET A 44 -3.17 1.84 0.68
C MET A 44 -3.95 0.54 0.92
N SER A 45 -3.42 -0.58 0.43
CA SER A 45 -4.01 -1.92 0.62
C SER A 45 -4.00 -2.32 2.11
N ALA A 46 -2.92 -2.06 2.83
CA ALA A 46 -2.80 -2.38 4.26
C ALA A 46 -3.86 -1.66 5.09
N ALA A 47 -4.05 -0.36 4.87
CA ALA A 47 -5.09 0.41 5.56
C ALA A 47 -6.50 -0.10 5.24
N ALA A 48 -6.79 -0.38 3.97
CA ALA A 48 -8.09 -0.90 3.56
C ALA A 48 -8.37 -2.29 4.18
N LEU A 49 -7.36 -3.16 4.23
CA LEU A 49 -7.43 -4.45 4.92
C LEU A 49 -7.69 -4.28 6.43
N THR A 50 -6.98 -3.37 7.09
CA THR A 50 -7.20 -3.09 8.53
C THR A 50 -8.63 -2.64 8.80
N LEU A 51 -9.18 -1.73 7.98
CA LEU A 51 -10.56 -1.26 8.14
C LEU A 51 -11.59 -2.34 7.83
N ALA A 52 -11.37 -3.12 6.76
CA ALA A 52 -12.25 -4.23 6.41
C ALA A 52 -12.27 -5.35 7.46
N ALA A 53 -11.19 -5.50 8.24
CA ALA A 53 -11.11 -6.40 9.38
C ALA A 53 -11.70 -5.81 10.68
N GLY A 54 -12.34 -4.64 10.63
CA GLY A 54 -12.97 -4.00 11.79
C GLY A 54 -12.03 -3.13 12.63
N GLY A 55 -10.82 -2.85 12.13
CA GLY A 55 -9.88 -1.95 12.78
C GLY A 55 -10.32 -0.49 12.75
N THR A 56 -9.71 0.32 13.62
CA THR A 56 -9.95 1.77 13.69
C THR A 56 -9.17 2.53 12.62
N PRO A 57 -9.56 3.77 12.26
CA PRO A 57 -8.76 4.63 11.39
C PRO A 57 -7.34 4.86 11.90
N TYR A 58 -7.15 4.88 13.22
CA TYR A 58 -5.81 4.99 13.81
C TYR A 58 -4.97 3.75 13.51
N GLN A 59 -5.51 2.54 13.71
CA GLN A 59 -4.81 1.30 13.35
C GLN A 59 -4.50 1.24 11.85
N ALA A 60 -5.43 1.67 10.99
CA ALA A 60 -5.18 1.75 9.55
C ALA A 60 -4.00 2.69 9.21
N SER A 61 -3.86 3.82 9.94
CA SER A 61 -2.69 4.70 9.80
C SER A 61 -1.38 4.03 10.23
N GLN A 62 -1.42 3.15 11.25
CA GLN A 62 -0.26 2.38 11.67
C GLN A 62 0.13 1.33 10.63
N ALA A 63 -0.85 0.62 10.03
CA ALA A 63 -0.61 -0.32 8.95
C ALA A 63 0.11 0.34 7.76
N ILE A 64 -0.31 1.55 7.36
CA ILE A 64 0.39 2.36 6.36
C ILE A 64 1.83 2.63 6.78
N ALA A 65 2.04 3.08 8.01
CA ALA A 65 3.38 3.40 8.50
C ALA A 65 4.30 2.18 8.49
N PHE A 66 3.79 0.99 8.82
CA PHE A 66 4.55 -0.26 8.74
C PHE A 66 4.97 -0.59 7.32
N VAL A 67 4.05 -0.53 6.35
CA VAL A 67 4.39 -0.82 4.95
C VAL A 67 5.39 0.20 4.41
N ILE A 68 5.13 1.50 4.59
CA ILE A 68 6.03 2.54 4.08
C ILE A 68 7.43 2.34 4.66
N LYS A 69 7.57 2.13 5.98
CA LYS A 69 8.89 1.90 6.62
C LYS A 69 9.65 0.73 6.01
N ASN A 70 8.97 -0.36 5.65
CA ASN A 70 9.60 -1.54 5.04
C ASN A 70 10.01 -1.30 3.58
N MET A 71 9.45 -0.29 2.91
CA MET A 71 9.67 -0.02 1.49
C MET A 71 10.42 1.29 1.23
N LEU A 72 10.81 2.04 2.26
CA LEU A 72 11.59 3.28 2.11
C LEU A 72 12.94 3.02 1.45
N GLY A 73 13.31 3.87 0.49
CA GLY A 73 14.55 3.80 -0.28
C GLY A 73 14.47 2.96 -1.56
N LEU A 74 13.30 2.36 -1.88
CA LEU A 74 13.17 1.52 -3.05
C LEU A 74 13.16 2.35 -4.35
N ILE A 75 14.25 2.27 -5.12
CA ILE A 75 14.37 2.96 -6.41
C ILE A 75 13.56 2.28 -7.53
N CYS A 76 13.21 3.04 -8.57
CA CYS A 76 12.62 2.51 -9.79
C CYS A 76 13.71 2.35 -10.88
N ASP A 77 14.32 1.17 -10.93
CA ASP A 77 15.32 0.79 -11.94
C ASP A 77 15.02 -0.63 -12.47
N PRO A 78 14.03 -0.76 -13.37
CA PRO A 78 13.68 -2.05 -13.93
C PRO A 78 14.67 -2.52 -15.00
N VAL A 79 14.86 -3.83 -15.10
CA VAL A 79 15.72 -4.46 -16.11
C VAL A 79 15.24 -4.06 -17.50
N ALA A 80 16.16 -3.51 -18.30
CA ALA A 80 15.89 -3.05 -19.67
C ALA A 80 14.74 -2.03 -19.79
N GLY A 81 14.36 -1.35 -18.70
CA GLY A 81 13.23 -0.42 -18.70
C GLY A 81 11.85 -1.10 -18.71
N LEU A 82 11.78 -2.42 -18.56
CA LEU A 82 10.53 -3.19 -18.69
C LEU A 82 9.84 -3.41 -17.33
N VAL A 83 8.52 -3.34 -17.30
CA VAL A 83 7.71 -3.54 -16.08
C VAL A 83 7.55 -5.03 -15.74
N GLU A 84 8.67 -5.73 -15.60
CA GLU A 84 8.70 -7.18 -15.38
C GLU A 84 9.62 -7.55 -14.21
N VAL A 85 10.91 -7.24 -14.33
CA VAL A 85 11.92 -7.47 -13.30
C VAL A 85 12.44 -6.13 -12.80
N PRO A 86 12.36 -5.83 -11.50
CA PRO A 86 11.79 -6.62 -10.39
C PRO A 86 10.28 -6.39 -10.16
N CYS A 87 9.59 -5.63 -11.01
CA CYS A 87 8.24 -5.10 -10.76
C CYS A 87 7.20 -6.17 -10.36
N VAL A 88 7.18 -7.32 -11.03
CA VAL A 88 6.25 -8.42 -10.70
C VAL A 88 6.50 -8.95 -9.27
N LYS A 89 7.77 -9.11 -8.89
CA LYS A 89 8.16 -9.63 -7.57
C LYS A 89 7.88 -8.61 -6.48
N ARG A 90 8.07 -7.32 -6.79
CA ARG A 90 7.73 -6.22 -5.87
C ARG A 90 6.23 -6.16 -5.57
N ASN A 91 5.35 -6.41 -6.55
CA ASN A 91 3.91 -6.48 -6.29
C ASN A 91 3.53 -7.66 -5.39
N ALA A 92 4.11 -8.85 -5.61
CA ALA A 92 3.86 -10.01 -4.76
C ALA A 92 4.33 -9.78 -3.30
N MET A 93 5.53 -9.20 -3.12
CA MET A 93 6.02 -8.79 -1.81
C MET A 93 5.14 -7.71 -1.18
N GLY A 94 4.72 -6.70 -1.97
CA GLY A 94 3.87 -5.61 -1.52
C GLY A 94 2.52 -6.08 -0.98
N ALA A 95 1.85 -6.99 -1.70
CA ALA A 95 0.63 -7.63 -1.23
C ALA A 95 0.84 -8.38 0.09
N SER A 96 1.96 -9.10 0.21
CA SER A 96 2.31 -9.82 1.44
C SER A 96 2.55 -8.88 2.62
N PHE A 97 3.26 -7.77 2.40
CA PHE A 97 3.49 -6.74 3.40
C PHE A 97 2.19 -6.06 3.83
N ALA A 98 1.23 -5.88 2.93
CA ALA A 98 -0.07 -5.30 3.27
C ALA A 98 -0.85 -6.16 4.28
N PHE A 99 -0.89 -7.48 4.06
CA PHE A 99 -1.52 -8.41 5.01
C PHE A 99 -0.80 -8.44 6.36
N ILE A 100 0.54 -8.56 6.34
CA ILE A 100 1.34 -8.59 7.57
C ILE A 100 1.17 -7.28 8.36
N ALA A 101 1.22 -6.13 7.68
CA ALA A 101 1.06 -4.84 8.33
C ALA A 101 -0.35 -4.63 8.89
N ALA A 102 -1.38 -5.13 8.21
CA ALA A 102 -2.75 -5.09 8.72
C ALA A 102 -2.91 -5.93 9.99
N ASP A 103 -2.34 -7.15 10.00
CA ASP A 103 -2.33 -8.03 11.18
C ASP A 103 -1.58 -7.39 12.36
N MET A 104 -0.37 -6.86 12.11
CA MET A 104 0.41 -6.13 13.12
C MET A 104 -0.31 -4.90 13.69
N ALA A 105 -1.15 -4.23 12.90
CA ALA A 105 -1.89 -3.05 13.34
C ALA A 105 -3.16 -3.40 14.16
N LEU A 106 -3.69 -4.61 13.98
CA LEU A 106 -4.86 -5.11 14.70
C LEU A 106 -4.52 -5.82 16.01
N ALA A 107 -3.27 -6.27 16.15
CA ALA A 107 -2.73 -6.95 17.32
C ALA A 107 -2.73 -6.08 18.60
#